data_AF-A0A662E0T0-F1
#
_entry.id   AF-A0A662E0T0-F1
#
_cell.length_a   1.000
_cell.length_b   1.000
_cell.length_c   1.000
_cell.angle_alpha   90.00
_cell.angle_beta   90.00
_cell.angle_gamma   90.00
#
_symmetry.space_group_name_H-M   'P 1'
#
loop_
_entity.id
_entity.type
_entity.pdbx_description
1 polymer ?
#
loop_
_entity_poly.entity_id
_entity_poly.type
_entity_poly.pdbx_seq_one_letter_code
_entity_poly.pdbx_strand_id
1 'polypeptide(L)' 'ITMRVHGRGAGITEACGTGACASAYAALSWGLVNRGTTDVVVHMDGGTATVSFAPESPRSAILRGPASHIATVEVDL' A
#
# COMPACT_ATOMS: atom_id res chain seq x y z
N ILE A 1 -3.64 -6.03 7.43
CA ILE A 1 -2.58 -5.43 8.26
C ILE A 1 -2.82 -3.93 8.39
N THR A 2 -2.33 -3.31 9.46
CA THR A 2 -2.42 -1.85 9.67
C THR A 2 -1.01 -1.28 9.74
N MET A 3 -0.77 -0.16 9.07
CA MET A 3 0.53 0.50 9.06
C MET A 3 0.41 2.02 9.23
N ARG A 4 1.49 2.64 9.73
CA ARG A 4 1.76 4.07 9.62
C ARG A 4 3.06 4.26 8.86
N VAL A 5 3.24 5.41 8.22
CA VAL A 5 4.40 5.67 7.35
C VAL A 5 5.10 6.96 7.71
N HIS A 6 6.43 6.90 7.72
CA HIS A 6 7.31 8.07 7.62
C HIS A 6 8.00 8.02 6.25
N GLY A 7 7.51 8.82 5.31
CA GLY A 7 8.06 8.92 3.97
C GLY A 7 9.38 9.71 3.95
N ARG A 8 10.42 9.14 3.33
CA ARG A 8 11.71 9.82 3.16
C ARG A 8 11.51 11.14 2.42
N GLY A 9 11.81 12.26 3.07
CA GLY A 9 11.62 13.61 2.53
C GLY A 9 10.19 14.14 2.55
N ALA A 10 9.22 13.36 3.05
CA ALA A 10 7.80 13.74 3.11
C ALA A 10 7.24 13.74 4.55
N GLY A 11 7.95 13.15 5.53
CA GLY A 11 7.49 13.07 6.91
C GLY A 11 6.37 12.04 7.09
N ILE A 12 5.48 12.27 8.07
CA ILE A 12 4.31 11.43 8.27
C ILE A 12 3.26 11.76 7.21
N THR A 13 2.84 10.77 6.43
CA THR A 13 1.80 10.94 5.39
C THR A 13 0.59 10.06 5.68
N GLU A 14 -0.57 10.44 5.16
CA GLU A 14 -1.82 9.70 5.38
C GLU A 14 -1.81 8.32 4.69
N ALA A 15 -1.14 8.22 3.54
CA ALA A 15 -1.00 6.97 2.79
C ALA A 15 0.35 6.92 2.05
N CYS A 16 0.78 5.71 1.71
CA CYS A 16 1.93 5.46 0.85
C CYS A 16 1.78 4.13 0.10
N GLY A 17 1.56 4.20 -1.22
CA GLY A 17 1.32 2.99 -2.03
C GLY A 17 2.48 2.00 -2.04
N THR A 18 3.71 2.48 -2.21
CA THR A 18 4.91 1.62 -2.16
C THR A 18 5.13 1.02 -0.77
N GLY A 19 4.88 1.81 0.28
CA GLY A 19 4.90 1.34 1.67
C GLY A 19 3.87 0.24 1.95
N ALA A 20 2.66 0.36 1.40
CA ALA A 20 1.63 -0.67 1.50
C ALA A 20 2.05 -1.98 0.83
N CYS A 21 2.59 -1.93 -0.39
CA CYS A 21 3.11 -3.11 -1.08
C CYS A 21 4.23 -3.80 -0.30
N ALA A 22 5.20 -3.02 0.19
CA ALA A 22 6.33 -3.55 0.96
C ALA A 22 5.89 -4.19 2.28
N SER A 23 4.97 -3.53 3.01
CA SER A 23 4.44 -4.03 4.28
C SER A 23 3.63 -5.31 4.09
N ALA A 24 2.82 -5.38 3.03
CA ALA A 24 2.06 -6.56 2.68
C ALA A 24 2.97 -7.75 2.34
N TYR A 25 4.03 -7.52 1.57
CA TYR A 25 5.02 -8.54 1.25
C TYR A 25 5.77 -9.02 2.51
N ALA A 26 6.19 -8.09 3.38
CA ALA A 26 6.85 -8.43 4.64
C ALA A 26 5.96 -9.28 5.53
N ALA A 27 4.67 -8.94 5.65
CA ALA A 27 3.70 -9.72 6.41
C ALA A 27 3.57 -11.16 5.89
N LEU A 28 3.51 -11.35 4.56
CA LEU A 28 3.50 -12.68 3.93
C LEU A 28 4.81 -13.45 4.20
N SER A 29 5.94 -12.80 3.95
CA SER A 29 7.27 -13.40 4.09
C SER A 29 7.56 -13.84 5.53
N TRP A 30 7.10 -13.06 6.51
CA TRP A 30 7.26 -13.34 7.94
C TRP A 30 6.18 -14.29 8.49
N GLY A 31 5.22 -14.73 7.67
CA GLY A 31 4.15 -15.63 8.09
C GLY A 31 3.14 -14.98 9.06
N LEU A 32 3.04 -13.65 9.05
CA LEU A 32 2.06 -12.89 9.84
C LEU A 32 0.66 -12.88 9.19
N VAL A 33 0.59 -13.30 7.94
CA VAL A 33 -0.65 -13.63 7.22
C VAL A 33 -0.51 -15.04 6.64
N ASN A 34 -1.64 -15.71 6.38
CA ASN A 34 -1.66 -17.10 5.95
C ASN A 34 -0.83 -17.32 4.67
N ARG A 35 -0.02 -18.38 4.66
CA ARG A 35 0.72 -18.83 3.47
C ARG A 35 -0.31 -19.34 2.44
N GLY A 36 -0.58 -18.53 1.43
CA GLY A 36 -1.67 -18.75 0.46
C GLY A 36 -2.62 -17.57 0.32
N THR A 37 -2.51 -16.56 1.19
CA THR A 37 -3.20 -15.28 0.99
C THR A 37 -2.71 -14.62 -0.30
N THR A 38 -3.60 -14.47 -1.26
CA THR A 38 -3.35 -13.75 -2.52
C THR A 38 -3.54 -12.25 -2.37
N ASP A 39 -4.45 -11.84 -1.49
CA ASP A 39 -4.81 -10.43 -1.25
C ASP A 39 -4.58 -10.04 0.20
N VAL A 40 -3.71 -9.05 0.41
CA VAL A 40 -3.48 -8.45 1.72
C VAL A 40 -4.15 -7.08 1.75
N VAL A 41 -5.13 -6.92 2.64
CA VAL A 41 -5.74 -5.62 2.93
C VAL A 41 -4.81 -4.83 3.85
N VAL A 42 -4.47 -3.61 3.45
CA VAL A 42 -3.58 -2.69 4.17
C VAL A 42 -4.38 -1.45 4.57
N HIS A 43 -4.56 -1.26 5.88
CA HIS A 43 -5.17 -0.07 6.45
C HIS A 43 -4.09 0.97 6.76
N MET A 44 -4.30 2.20 6.29
CA MET A 44 -3.49 3.40 6.55
C MET A 44 -4.40 4.50 7.09
N ASP A 45 -3.83 5.60 7.59
CA ASP A 45 -4.62 6.70 8.16
C ASP A 45 -5.54 7.37 7.12
N GLY A 46 -5.08 7.49 5.86
CA GLY A 46 -5.83 8.08 4.74
C GLY A 46 -6.73 7.13 3.97
N GLY A 47 -6.84 5.86 4.38
CA GLY A 47 -7.72 4.89 3.73
C GLY A 47 -7.16 3.48 3.64
N THR A 48 -7.87 2.63 2.89
CA THR A 48 -7.53 1.21 2.75
C THR A 48 -7.12 0.90 1.31
N ALA A 49 -6.08 0.09 1.15
CA ALA A 49 -5.64 -0.47 -0.12
C ALA A 49 -5.62 -2.00 -0.05
N THR A 50 -5.82 -2.65 -1.19
CA THR A 50 -5.62 -4.09 -1.36
C THR A 50 -4.35 -4.31 -2.16
N VAL A 51 -3.45 -5.15 -1.65
CA VAL A 51 -2.23 -5.58 -2.34
C VAL A 51 -2.35 -7.04 -2.70
N SER A 52 -2.40 -7.33 -4.01
CA SER A 52 -2.47 -8.68 -4.55
C SER A 52 -1.09 -9.17 -4.98
N PHE A 53 -0.75 -10.43 -4.67
CA PHE A 53 0.48 -11.09 -5.10
C PHE A 53 0.18 -12.24 -6.07
N ALA A 54 1.09 -12.49 -7.01
CA ALA A 54 0.99 -13.64 -7.90
C ALA A 54 1.15 -14.95 -7.11
N PRO A 55 0.34 -15.99 -7.38
CA PRO A 55 0.32 -17.25 -6.59
C PRO A 55 1.66 -18.00 -6.60
N GLU A 56 2.35 -17.96 -7.73
CA GLU A 56 3.57 -18.73 -8.02
C GLU A 56 4.82 -18.08 -7.39
N SER A 57 4.83 -16.75 -7.26
CA SER A 57 5.95 -16.01 -6.68
C SER A 57 5.54 -14.57 -6.35
N PRO A 58 5.67 -14.11 -5.10
CA PRO A 58 5.34 -12.75 -4.70
C PRO A 58 6.42 -11.72 -5.12
N ARG A 59 6.95 -11.83 -6.36
CA ARG A 59 7.90 -10.85 -6.92
C ARG A 59 7.21 -9.61 -7.49
N SER A 60 5.92 -9.72 -7.82
CA SER A 60 5.09 -8.62 -8.29
C SER A 60 3.92 -8.40 -7.35
N ALA A 61 3.56 -7.13 -7.18
CA ALA A 61 2.42 -6.70 -6.39
C ALA A 61 1.50 -5.85 -7.26
N ILE A 62 0.20 -6.10 -7.20
CA ILE A 62 -0.83 -5.22 -7.77
C ILE A 62 -1.48 -4.48 -6.61
N LEU A 63 -1.39 -3.16 -6.61
CA LEU A 63 -2.03 -2.32 -5.62
C LEU A 63 -3.34 -1.73 -6.18
N ARG A 64 -4.41 -1.83 -5.40
CA ARG A 64 -5.71 -1.20 -5.70
C ARG A 64 -6.17 -0.39 -4.51
N GLY A 65 -6.64 0.82 -4.78
CA GLY A 65 -7.20 1.72 -3.77
C GLY A 65 -8.06 2.79 -4.46
N PRO A 66 -8.89 3.51 -3.68
CA PRO A 66 -9.71 4.58 -4.22
C PRO A 66 -8.85 5.78 -4.65
N ALA A 67 -9.37 6.54 -5.60
CA ALA A 67 -8.86 7.86 -5.97
C ALA A 67 -10.06 8.79 -6.18
N SER A 68 -9.91 10.05 -5.80
CA SER A 68 -10.94 11.07 -5.96
C SER A 68 -10.33 12.34 -6.54
N HIS A 69 -10.96 12.87 -7.59
CA HIS A 69 -10.61 14.18 -8.12
C HIS A 69 -11.13 15.26 -7.16
N ILE A 70 -10.27 16.20 -6.79
CA ILE A 70 -10.60 17.30 -5.87
C ILE A 70 -10.77 18.61 -6.64
N ALA A 71 -9.74 18.98 -7.41
CA ALA A 71 -9.73 20.20 -8.18
C ALA A 71 -8.72 20.09 -9.33
N THR A 72 -8.86 20.98 -10.31
CA THR A 72 -7.82 21.29 -11.29
C THR A 72 -7.35 22.71 -10.99
N VAL A 73 -6.03 22.90 -10.89
CA VAL A 73 -5.41 24.19 -10.51
C VAL A 73 -4.33 24.53 -11.53
N GLU A 74 -4.31 25.78 -12.01
CA GLU A 74 -3.24 26.34 -12.84
C GLU A 74 -2.27 27.12 -11.95
N VAL A 75 -0.96 26.95 -12.16
CA VAL A 75 0.10 27.58 -11.35
C VAL A 75 1.14 28.17 -12.29
N ASP A 76 1.46 29.45 -12.12
CA ASP A 76 2.58 30.11 -12.81
C ASP A 76 3.91 29.72 -12.16
N LEU A 77 4.91 29.41 -12.98
CA LEU A 77 6.26 29.04 -12.54
C LEU A 77 7.23 30.22 -12.54
#